data_AF-A0A8I1Y5S1-F1
#
_entry.id   AF-A0A8I1Y5S1-F1
#
_cell.length_a   1.000
_cell.length_b   1.000
_cell.length_c   1.000
_cell.angle_alpha   90.00
_cell.angle_beta   90.00
_cell.angle_gamma   90.00
#
_symmetry.space_group_name_H-M   'P 1'
#
loop_
_entity.id
_entity.type
_entity.pdbx_description
1 polymer ?
#
loop_
_entity_poly.entity_id
_entity_poly.type
_entity_poly.pdbx_seq_one_letter_code
_entity_poly.pdbx_strand_id
1 'polypeptide(L)'
;MRNRPWTEDGFRSSWGKAFDKAGINEDLTFHDLRGSAVIRLALAGSTVPEIATFTGHSLKDVESILDKHYLGRDVRLAESAARKLEAMFEPRTCDDREHPCNA
;
A
#
# COMPACT_ATOMS: atom_id res chain seq x y z
N MET A 1 20.16 14.75 14.59
CA MET A 1 19.55 13.45 14.91
C MET A 1 20.67 12.51 15.35
N ARG A 2 20.58 11.85 16.51
CA ARG A 2 21.61 10.89 16.92
C ARG A 2 21.49 9.69 15.99
N ASN A 3 22.59 9.28 15.36
CA ASN A 3 22.65 8.17 14.39
C ASN A 3 22.48 6.80 15.09
N ARG A 4 21.42 6.67 15.87
CA ARG A 4 21.06 5.47 16.64
C ARG A 4 19.66 5.03 16.19
N PRO A 5 19.42 3.72 16.10
CA PRO A 5 18.08 3.19 15.86
C PRO A 5 17.09 3.77 16.87
N TRP A 6 15.87 4.02 16.42
CA TRP A 6 14.78 4.37 17.32
C TRP A 6 14.50 3.21 18.27
N THR A 7 14.28 3.51 19.55
CA THR A 7 13.61 2.57 20.45
C THR A 7 12.12 2.55 20.11
N GLU A 8 11.45 1.44 20.39
CA GLU A 8 10.00 1.31 20.16
C GLU A 8 9.23 2.44 20.87
N ASP A 9 9.48 2.62 22.16
CA ASP A 9 8.85 3.67 22.97
C ASP A 9 9.17 5.08 22.46
N GLY A 10 10.40 5.28 21.95
CA GLY A 10 10.82 6.57 21.41
C GLY A 10 10.04 6.96 20.16
N PHE A 11 9.82 5.99 19.26
CA PHE A 11 9.05 6.22 18.04
C PHE A 11 7.57 6.45 18.37
N ARG A 12 6.97 5.62 19.22
CA ARG A 12 5.58 5.77 19.69
C ARG A 12 5.34 7.12 20.35
N SER A 13 6.25 7.54 21.24
CA SER A 13 6.16 8.85 21.93
C SER A 13 6.26 10.03 20.96
N SER A 14 7.12 9.91 19.94
CA SER A 14 7.28 10.96 18.93
C SER A 14 6.09 11.03 17.99
N TRP A 15 5.47 9.88 17.66
CA TRP A 15 4.22 9.84 16.95
C TRP A 15 3.10 10.52 17.72
N GLY A 16 2.94 10.24 19.02
CA GLY A 16 1.91 10.89 19.85
C GLY A 16 2.01 12.41 19.84
N LYS A 17 3.23 12.95 20.02
CA LYS A 17 3.46 14.40 19.91
C LYS A 17 3.12 14.99 18.54
N ALA A 18 3.39 14.24 17.48
CA ALA A 18 3.04 14.65 16.12
C ALA A 18 1.53 14.59 15.87
N PHE A 19 0.86 13.57 16.42
CA PHE A 19 -0.59 13.40 16.38
C PHE A 19 -1.31 14.56 17.09
N ASP A 20 -0.90 14.87 18.33
CA ASP A 20 -1.45 16.00 19.10
C ASP A 20 -1.26 17.33 18.36
N LYS A 21 -0.07 17.54 17.78
CA LYS A 21 0.25 18.76 17.02
C LYS A 21 -0.58 18.88 15.74
N ALA A 22 -0.96 17.76 15.12
CA ALA A 22 -1.79 17.75 13.93
C ALA A 22 -3.26 18.11 14.23
N GLY A 23 -3.67 18.14 15.50
CA GLY A 23 -5.03 18.50 15.91
C GLY A 23 -6.10 17.51 15.44
N ILE A 24 -5.71 16.25 15.26
CA ILE A 24 -6.60 15.15 14.86
C ILE A 24 -7.46 14.80 16.08
N ASN A 25 -8.79 14.80 15.92
CA ASN A 25 -9.76 14.58 17.01
C ASN A 25 -10.49 13.23 16.90
N GLU A 26 -10.15 12.46 15.87
CA GLU A 26 -10.65 11.12 15.62
C GLU A 26 -10.00 10.10 16.56
N ASP A 27 -10.73 9.02 16.85
CA ASP A 27 -10.22 7.88 17.62
C ASP A 27 -9.27 7.04 16.76
N LEU A 28 -8.05 7.54 16.60
CA LEU A 28 -6.95 6.91 15.88
C LEU A 28 -5.82 6.56 16.84
N THR A 29 -5.25 5.40 16.62
CA THR A 29 -4.19 4.82 17.44
C THR A 29 -2.90 4.67 16.64
N PHE A 30 -1.79 4.47 17.34
CA PHE A 30 -0.50 4.20 16.72
C PHE A 30 -0.52 2.95 15.81
N HIS A 31 -1.38 1.97 16.10
CA HIS A 31 -1.49 0.75 15.30
C HIS A 31 -2.09 1.00 13.91
N ASP A 32 -2.84 2.09 13.74
CA ASP A 32 -3.46 2.46 12.46
C ASP A 32 -2.43 2.92 11.42
N LEU A 33 -1.19 3.22 11.82
CA LEU A 33 -0.08 3.40 10.89
C LEU A 33 0.15 2.15 10.04
N ARG A 34 0.06 0.97 10.66
CA ARG A 34 0.28 -0.30 9.96
C ARG A 34 -0.88 -0.62 9.02
N GLY A 35 -2.12 -0.33 9.44
CA GLY A 35 -3.30 -0.38 8.56
C GLY A 35 -3.20 0.57 7.37
N SER A 36 -2.75 1.80 7.61
CA SER A 36 -2.51 2.80 6.56
C SER A 36 -1.44 2.35 5.55
N ALA A 37 -0.39 1.68 5.99
CA ALA A 37 0.64 1.13 5.11
C ALA A 37 0.08 0.03 4.21
N VAL A 38 -0.71 -0.90 4.77
CA VAL A 38 -1.40 -1.96 4.01
C VAL A 38 -2.27 -1.38 2.90
N ILE A 39 -3.10 -0.38 3.23
CA ILE A 39 -3.98 0.30 2.28
C ILE A 39 -3.17 0.98 1.17
N ARG A 40 -2.10 1.71 1.53
CA ARG A 40 -1.27 2.42 0.55
C ARG A 40 -0.56 1.48 -0.42
N LEU A 41 -0.08 0.33 0.05
CA LEU A 41 0.54 -0.68 -0.81
C LEU A 41 -0.49 -1.32 -1.74
N ALA A 42 -1.69 -1.62 -1.23
CA ALA A 42 -2.77 -2.11 -2.07
C ALA A 42 -3.17 -1.07 -3.15
N LEU A 43 -3.18 0.22 -2.82
CA LEU A 43 -3.46 1.30 -3.78
C LEU A 43 -2.35 1.46 -4.82
N ALA A 44 -1.10 1.20 -4.42
CA ALA A 44 0.04 1.11 -5.33
C ALA A 44 0.00 -0.15 -6.21
N GLY A 45 -0.99 -1.03 -6.01
CA GLY A 45 -1.24 -2.20 -6.82
C GLY A 45 -0.51 -3.46 -6.36
N SER A 46 0.13 -3.44 -5.19
CA SER A 46 0.73 -4.63 -4.59
C SER A 46 -0.33 -5.69 -4.28
N THR A 47 0.06 -6.95 -4.45
CA THR A 47 -0.78 -8.11 -4.14
C THR A 47 -0.81 -8.39 -2.63
N VAL A 48 -1.84 -9.10 -2.16
CA VAL A 48 -1.97 -9.47 -0.74
C VAL A 48 -0.71 -10.20 -0.21
N PRO A 49 -0.11 -11.17 -0.94
CA PRO A 49 1.14 -11.81 -0.50
C PRO A 49 2.31 -10.83 -0.36
N GLU A 50 2.52 -9.93 -1.32
CA GLU A 50 3.60 -8.93 -1.25
C GLU A 50 3.43 -8.01 -0.05
N ILE A 51 2.20 -7.57 0.21
CA ILE A 51 1.87 -6.73 1.35
C ILE A 51 2.10 -7.49 2.66
N ALA A 52 1.67 -8.74 2.74
CA ALA A 52 1.86 -9.58 3.92
C ALA A 52 3.34 -9.77 4.25
N THR A 53 4.16 -10.09 3.25
CA THR A 53 5.62 -10.22 3.41
C THR A 53 6.26 -8.90 3.81
N PHE A 54 5.92 -7.78 3.15
CA PHE A 54 6.51 -6.48 3.45
C PHE A 54 6.13 -5.96 4.84
N THR A 55 4.87 -6.11 5.21
CA THR A 55 4.35 -5.59 6.48
C THR A 55 4.54 -6.56 7.64
N GLY A 56 4.94 -7.82 7.39
CA GLY A 56 5.08 -8.86 8.42
C GLY A 56 3.76 -9.35 9.00
N HIS A 57 2.67 -9.27 8.22
CA HIS A 57 1.34 -9.74 8.61
C HIS A 57 1.08 -11.15 8.06
N SER A 58 0.11 -11.86 8.63
CA SER A 58 -0.47 -13.01 7.94
C SER A 58 -1.33 -12.56 6.75
N LEU A 59 -1.54 -13.44 5.77
CA LEU A 59 -2.43 -13.16 4.64
C LEU A 59 -3.84 -12.77 5.13
N LYS A 60 -4.35 -13.50 6.13
CA LYS A 60 -5.66 -13.26 6.75
C LYS A 60 -5.76 -11.88 7.41
N ASP A 61 -4.68 -11.41 8.05
CA ASP A 61 -4.68 -10.08 8.67
C ASP A 61 -4.72 -8.98 7.61
N VAL A 62 -3.94 -9.14 6.52
CA VAL A 62 -3.98 -8.21 5.40
C VAL A 62 -5.37 -8.17 4.79
N GLU A 63 -5.97 -9.32 4.51
CA GLU A 63 -7.34 -9.43 4.01
C GLU A 63 -8.34 -8.74 4.95
N SER A 64 -8.28 -9.00 6.25
CA SER A 64 -9.15 -8.37 7.26
C SER A 64 -8.99 -6.85 7.33
N ILE A 65 -7.76 -6.35 7.23
CA ILE A 65 -7.48 -4.91 7.18
C ILE A 65 -8.06 -4.30 5.90
N LEU A 66 -7.88 -4.96 4.76
CA LEU A 66 -8.47 -4.52 3.50
C LEU A 66 -10.00 -4.60 3.56
N ASP A 67 -10.59 -5.64 4.13
CA ASP A 67 -12.05 -5.78 4.24
C ASP A 67 -12.66 -4.61 5.04
N LYS A 68 -12.06 -4.29 6.19
CA LYS A 68 -12.52 -3.20 7.07
C LYS A 68 -12.37 -1.81 6.48
N HIS A 69 -11.32 -1.57 5.71
CA HIS A 69 -10.94 -0.21 5.30
C HIS A 69 -11.00 0.06 3.80
N TYR A 70 -11.16 -0.98 2.97
CA TYR A 70 -10.91 -0.94 1.52
C TYR A 70 -12.14 -1.32 0.70
N LEU A 71 -12.92 -2.30 1.14
CA LEU A 71 -14.11 -2.79 0.39
C LEU A 71 -15.37 -1.94 0.55
N GLY A 72 -15.41 -1.05 1.54
CA GLY A 72 -16.61 -0.27 1.86
C GLY A 72 -16.89 0.95 0.97
N ARG A 73 -15.94 1.47 0.17
CA ARG A 73 -16.19 2.77 -0.52
C ARG A 73 -15.28 3.22 -1.67
N ASP A 74 -14.21 2.53 -2.04
CA ASP A 74 -13.18 3.18 -2.87
C ASP A 74 -13.27 2.82 -4.37
N VAL A 75 -13.94 3.69 -5.13
CA VAL A 75 -14.03 3.65 -6.61
C VAL A 75 -12.64 3.52 -7.26
N ARG A 76 -11.59 4.02 -6.62
CA ARG A 76 -10.21 3.97 -7.14
C ARG A 76 -9.65 2.56 -7.28
N LEU A 77 -10.18 1.59 -6.52
CA LEU A 77 -9.83 0.17 -6.67
C LEU A 77 -10.44 -0.43 -7.92
N ALA A 78 -11.72 -0.16 -8.16
CA ALA A 78 -12.39 -0.58 -9.37
C ALA A 78 -11.67 0.02 -10.59
N GLU A 79 -11.29 1.30 -10.51
CA GLU A 79 -10.47 1.94 -11.55
C GLU A 79 -9.07 1.34 -11.68
N SER A 80 -8.39 1.02 -10.58
CA SER A 80 -7.06 0.39 -10.60
C SER A 80 -7.10 -1.02 -11.19
N ALA A 81 -8.12 -1.80 -10.82
CA ALA A 81 -8.39 -3.11 -11.37
C ALA A 81 -8.74 -3.03 -12.86
N ALA A 82 -9.58 -2.07 -13.26
CA ALA A 82 -9.91 -1.82 -14.66
C ALA A 82 -8.66 -1.46 -15.47
N ARG A 83 -7.82 -0.52 -15.00
CA ARG A 83 -6.55 -0.16 -15.66
C ARG A 83 -5.61 -1.37 -15.82
N LYS A 84 -5.50 -2.21 -14.80
CA LYS A 84 -4.70 -3.44 -14.86
C LYS A 84 -5.26 -4.45 -15.86
N LEU A 85 -6.59 -4.58 -15.92
CA LEU A 85 -7.28 -5.45 -16.87
C LEU A 85 -7.05 -4.98 -18.31
N GLU A 86 -7.24 -3.68 -18.57
CA GLU A 86 -6.97 -3.04 -19.86
C GLU A 86 -5.52 -3.27 -20.29
N ALA A 87 -4.54 -3.04 -19.40
CA ALA A 87 -3.13 -3.29 -19.69
C ALA A 87 -2.81 -4.77 -19.99
N MET A 88 -3.60 -5.71 -19.47
CA MET A 88 -3.45 -7.14 -19.76
C MET A 88 -3.96 -7.53 -21.14
N PHE A 89 -4.92 -6.77 -21.67
CA PHE A 89 -5.52 -6.97 -23.00
C PHE A 89 -4.99 -6.00 -24.07
N GLU A 90 -4.20 -5.00 -23.69
CA GLU A 90 -3.48 -4.14 -24.63
C GLU A 90 -2.59 -5.04 -25.51
N PRO A 91 -2.77 -5.03 -26.85
CA PRO A 91 -1.92 -5.81 -27.72
C PRO A 91 -0.49 -5.32 -27.54
N ARG A 92 0.44 -6.23 -27.20
CA ARG A 92 1.86 -5.94 -27.24
C ARG A 92 2.18 -5.48 -28.66
N THR A 93 2.30 -4.19 -28.86
CA THR A 93 2.80 -3.66 -30.12
C THR A 93 4.22 -4.19 -30.24
N CYS A 94 4.43 -5.02 -31.26
CA CYS A 94 5.78 -5.29 -31.73
C CYS A 94 6.33 -3.93 -32.16
N ASP A 95 7.28 -3.40 -31.40
CA ASP A 95 8.03 -2.22 -31.83
C ASP A 95 8.92 -2.66 -32.98
N ASP A 96 8.45 -2.47 -34.22
CA ASP A 96 9.15 -2.78 -35.46
C ASP A 96 10.37 -1.87 -35.72
N ARG A 97 10.97 -1.29 -34.66
CA ARG A 97 12.09 -0.34 -34.77
C ARG A 97 13.42 -0.83 -34.19
N GLU A 98 13.48 -2.01 -33.59
CA GLU A 98 14.75 -2.65 -33.24
C GLU A 98 14.67 -4.16 -33.47
N HIS A 99 14.77 -4.58 -34.73
CA HIS A 99 15.52 -5.75 -35.25
C HIS A 99 15.00 -6.12 -36.64
N PRO A 100 15.83 -6.10 -37.71
CA PRO A 100 15.41 -6.64 -38.99
C PRO A 100 15.27 -8.16 -38.86
N CYS A 101 14.06 -8.65 -39.08
CA CYS A 101 13.82 -10.06 -39.32
C CYS A 101 14.50 -10.42 -40.64
N ASN A 102 15.72 -10.96 -40.59
CA ASN A 102 16.44 -11.41 -41.77
C ASN A 102 16.30 -12.92 -41.92
N ALA A 103 15.57 -13.27 -42.99
CA ALA A 103 15.65 -14.44 -43.88
C ALA A 103 15.57 -15.86 -43.26
#